data_AF-A0A849FFC8-F1
#
_entry.id   AF-A0A849FFC8-F1
#
_cell.length_a   1.000
_cell.length_b   1.000
_cell.length_c   1.000
_cell.angle_alpha   90.00
_cell.angle_beta   90.00
_cell.angle_gamma   90.00
#
_symmetry.space_group_name_H-M   'P 1'
#
loop_
_entity.id
_entity.type
_entity.pdbx_description
1 polymer ?
#
loop_
_entity_poly.entity_id
_entity_poly.type
_entity_poly.pdbx_seq_one_letter_code
_entity_poly.pdbx_strand_id
1 'polypeptide(L)'
;MFLFFGTRPGKEIIRALQGVRCAFCNQKDTLTVFIQSNYFHLFWIKLFKISRHEMIECSHCKRVYYKEEFTREMKDALEDKLFLSRK
;
A
#
# COMPACT_ATOMS: atom_id res chain seq x y z
N MET A 1 -23.14 23.75 17.90
CA MET A 1 -22.24 23.56 16.75
C MET A 1 -21.73 22.13 16.79
N PHE A 2 -22.23 21.24 15.93
CA PHE A 2 -21.76 19.84 15.90
C PHE A 2 -20.56 19.74 14.95
N LEU A 3 -19.39 19.43 15.49
CA LEU A 3 -18.20 19.12 14.71
C LEU A 3 -18.21 17.62 14.35
N PHE A 4 -18.40 17.28 13.07
CA PHE A 4 -18.23 15.92 12.58
C PHE A 4 -16.78 15.71 12.14
N PHE A 5 -15.98 15.10 13.01
CA PHE A 5 -14.65 14.60 12.68
C PHE A 5 -14.72 13.10 12.42
N GLY A 6 -14.13 12.65 11.31
CA GLY A 6 -14.10 11.24 10.96
C GLY A 6 -12.92 10.90 10.06
N THR A 7 -12.38 9.70 10.23
CA THR A 7 -11.39 9.12 9.32
C THR A 7 -12.12 8.19 8.36
N ARG A 8 -11.88 8.37 7.06
CA ARG A 8 -12.44 7.48 6.04
C ARG A 8 -11.30 6.78 5.30
N PRO A 9 -11.34 5.44 5.18
CA PRO A 9 -10.43 4.75 4.29
C PRO A 9 -10.66 5.22 2.86
N GLY A 10 -9.59 5.71 2.25
CA GLY A 10 -9.58 6.10 0.86
C GLY A 10 -9.50 4.89 -0.07
N LYS A 11 -9.34 5.18 -1.37
CA LYS A 11 -9.27 4.15 -2.41
C LYS A 11 -8.12 3.19 -2.12
N GLU A 12 -8.45 1.90 -2.05
CA GLU A 12 -7.48 0.82 -2.02
C GLU A 12 -6.86 0.66 -3.42
N ILE A 13 -5.54 0.61 -3.46
CA ILE A 13 -4.76 0.39 -4.68
C ILE A 13 -4.15 -0.99 -4.57
N ILE A 14 -4.54 -1.87 -5.48
CA ILE A 14 -4.03 -3.24 -5.60
C ILE A 14 -3.17 -3.32 -6.87
N ARG A 15 -1.93 -3.77 -6.73
CA ARG A 15 -0.97 -3.87 -7.83
C ARG A 15 -0.08 -5.10 -7.67
N ALA A 16 0.15 -5.84 -8.74
CA ALA A 16 1.19 -6.87 -8.75
C ALA A 16 2.58 -6.23 -8.83
N LEU A 17 3.50 -6.67 -7.97
CA LEU A 17 4.92 -6.36 -8.02
C LEU A 17 5.57 -7.37 -8.98
N GLN A 18 6.19 -6.83 -10.04
CA GLN A 18 6.89 -7.62 -11.04
C GLN A 18 8.39 -7.53 -10.79
N GLY A 19 9.13 -8.59 -11.08
CA GLY A 19 10.60 -8.64 -10.95
C GLY A 19 11.12 -8.86 -9.52
N VAL A 20 10.23 -8.91 -8.51
CA VAL A 20 10.60 -9.13 -7.10
C VAL A 20 10.32 -10.57 -6.69
N ARG A 21 11.23 -11.15 -5.91
CA ARG A 21 11.06 -12.50 -5.33
C ARG A 21 10.45 -12.41 -3.94
N CYS A 22 9.58 -13.36 -3.62
CA CYS A 22 9.12 -13.53 -2.25
C CYS A 22 10.29 -13.95 -1.35
N ALA A 23 10.57 -13.21 -0.27
CA ALA A 23 11.65 -13.54 0.66
C ALA A 23 11.43 -14.87 1.41
N PHE A 24 10.21 -15.40 1.43
CA PHE A 24 9.86 -16.64 2.13
C PHE A 24 9.89 -17.87 1.21
N CYS A 25 9.21 -17.82 0.06
CA CYS A 25 9.11 -18.98 -0.85
C CYS A 25 9.95 -18.85 -2.14
N ASN A 26 10.69 -17.74 -2.29
CA ASN A 26 11.60 -17.44 -3.41
C ASN A 26 10.96 -17.44 -4.82
N GLN A 27 9.63 -17.42 -4.90
CA GLN A 27 8.89 -17.35 -6.15
C GLN A 27 8.89 -15.91 -6.70
N LYS A 28 9.06 -15.77 -8.02
CA LYS A 28 9.02 -14.48 -8.73
C LYS A 28 7.59 -14.11 -9.12
N ASP A 29 7.31 -12.82 -9.24
CA ASP A 29 6.04 -12.28 -9.78
C ASP A 29 4.77 -12.76 -9.05
N THR A 30 4.93 -13.18 -7.80
CA THR A 30 3.83 -13.64 -6.93
C THR A 30 3.41 -12.59 -5.90
N LEU A 31 4.12 -11.46 -5.83
CA LEU A 31 3.87 -10.44 -4.82
C LEU A 31 2.83 -9.44 -5.31
N THR A 32 1.85 -9.15 -4.46
CA THR A 32 0.81 -8.15 -4.71
C THR A 32 0.82 -7.14 -3.58
N VAL A 33 0.95 -5.85 -3.91
CA VAL A 33 0.89 -4.77 -2.95
C VAL A 33 -0.53 -4.24 -2.83
N PHE A 34 -0.93 -3.99 -1.59
CA PHE A 34 -2.18 -3.36 -1.19
C PHE A 34 -1.84 -2.07 -0.48
N ILE A 35 -2.29 -0.95 -1.03
CA ILE A 35 -2.06 0.38 -0.48
C ILE A 35 -3.41 1.00 -0.16
N GLN A 36 -3.64 1.29 1.12
CA GLN A 36 -4.82 2.00 1.59
C GLN A 36 -4.41 3.34 2.19
N SER A 37 -4.93 4.44 1.65
CA SER A 37 -4.67 5.79 2.18
C SER A 37 -5.87 6.27 2.98
N ASN A 38 -5.68 6.59 4.25
CA ASN A 38 -6.72 7.18 5.10
C ASN A 38 -6.68 8.71 5.01
N TYR A 39 -7.83 9.33 4.81
CA TYR A 39 -7.97 10.78 4.73
C TYR A 39 -8.68 11.31 5.96
N PHE A 40 -8.21 12.44 6.49
CA PHE A 40 -8.97 13.19 7.47
C PHE A 40 -10.04 13.99 6.75
N HIS A 41 -11.26 13.89 7.26
CA HIS A 41 -12.36 14.70 6.80
C HIS A 41 -12.76 15.67 7.92
N LEU A 42 -12.78 16.96 7.57
CA LEU A 42 -13.38 18.00 8.41
C LEU A 42 -14.64 18.45 7.68
N PHE A 43 -15.77 17.99 8.21
CA PHE A 43 -17.12 18.21 7.72
C PHE A 43 -17.48 17.68 6.32
N TRP A 44 -16.62 17.79 5.29
CA TRP A 44 -16.85 17.29 3.91
C TRP A 44 -15.58 17.31 3.05
N ILE A 45 -14.62 18.17 3.40
CA ILE A 45 -13.40 18.42 2.63
C ILE A 45 -12.31 17.45 3.10
N LYS A 46 -11.67 16.77 2.14
CA LYS A 46 -10.45 15.97 2.38
C LYS A 46 -9.30 16.94 2.64
N LEU A 47 -8.97 17.21 3.89
CA LEU A 47 -7.94 18.19 4.23
C LEU A 47 -6.53 17.64 4.00
N PHE A 48 -6.25 16.44 4.49
CA PHE A 48 -4.91 15.83 4.41
C PHE A 48 -4.96 14.30 4.54
N LYS A 49 -3.94 13.62 3.99
CA LYS A 49 -3.71 12.19 4.19
C LYS A 49 -3.14 12.00 5.61
N ILE A 50 -3.83 11.26 6.47
CA ILE A 50 -3.36 11.00 7.84
C ILE A 50 -2.37 9.85 7.85
N SER A 51 -2.76 8.74 7.24
CA SER A 51 -1.97 7.53 7.25
C SER A 51 -2.07 6.80 5.92
N ARG A 52 -1.00 6.08 5.61
CA ARG A 52 -0.93 5.18 4.46
C ARG A 52 -0.54 3.81 4.97
N HIS A 53 -1.43 2.85 4.82
CA HIS A 53 -1.20 1.46 5.11
C HIS A 53 -0.74 0.78 3.83
N GLU A 54 0.41 0.11 3.90
CA GLU A 54 1.03 -0.57 2.78
C GLU A 54 1.38 -1.97 3.25
N MET A 55 0.88 -2.97 2.53
CA MET A 55 1.18 -4.38 2.81
C MET A 55 1.40 -5.12 1.50
N ILE A 56 2.25 -6.14 1.53
CA ILE A 56 2.53 -6.99 0.37
C ILE A 56 2.10 -8.41 0.72
N GLU A 57 1.26 -9.02 -0.10
CA GLU A 57 0.87 -10.43 0.02
C GLU A 57 1.51 -11.24 -1.11
N CYS A 58 2.06 -12.40 -0.78
CA CYS A 58 2.45 -13.39 -1.79
C CYS A 58 1.27 -14.29 -2.15
N SER A 59 0.89 -14.36 -3.43
CA SER A 59 -0.17 -15.23 -3.92
C SER A 59 0.14 -16.72 -3.78
N HIS A 60 1.43 -17.10 -3.73
CA HIS A 60 1.88 -18.50 -3.66
C HIS A 60 1.92 -19.04 -2.22
N CYS A 61 2.64 -18.38 -1.32
CA CYS A 61 2.79 -18.85 0.07
C CYS A 61 1.84 -18.14 1.06
N LYS A 62 1.03 -17.18 0.61
CA LYS A 62 0.10 -16.39 1.44
C LYS A 62 0.76 -15.61 2.59
N ARG A 63 2.08 -15.45 2.53
CA ARG A 63 2.84 -14.59 3.43
C ARG A 63 2.44 -13.14 3.20
N VAL A 64 2.06 -12.46 4.26
CA VAL A 64 1.85 -11.01 4.31
C VAL A 64 3.10 -10.37 4.89
N TYR A 65 3.57 -9.31 4.26
CA TYR A 65 4.64 -8.44 4.73
C TYR A 65 4.04 -7.08 5.08
N TYR A 66 4.35 -6.59 6.28
CA TYR A 66 4.06 -5.21 6.65
C TYR A 66 5.22 -4.29 6.26
N LYS A 67 4.98 -2.98 6.28
CA LYS A 67 5.94 -1.96 5.81
C LYS A 67 7.32 -2.10 6.47
N GLU A 68 7.37 -2.52 7.72
CA GLU A 68 8.59 -2.73 8.50
C GLU A 68 9.38 -3.97 8.02
N GLU A 69 8.70 -4.95 7.42
CA GLU A 69 9.27 -6.20 6.91
C GLU A 69 9.66 -6.15 5.43
N PHE A 70 9.45 -5.01 4.75
CA PHE A 70 9.77 -4.88 3.34
C PHE A 70 11.28 -4.98 3.11
N THR A 71 11.68 -5.88 2.21
CA THR A 71 13.05 -5.97 1.72
C THR A 71 13.38 -4.77 0.84
N ARG A 72 14.68 -4.53 0.59
CA ARG A 72 15.11 -3.44 -0.32
C ARG A 72 14.50 -3.61 -1.71
N GLU A 73 14.56 -4.81 -2.27
CA GLU A 73 13.97 -5.13 -3.58
C GLU A 73 12.46 -4.81 -3.65
N MET A 74 11.71 -5.08 -2.57
CA MET A 74 10.28 -4.74 -2.49
C MET A 74 10.04 -3.23 -2.45
N LYS A 75 10.89 -2.48 -1.75
CA LYS A 75 10.79 -1.01 -1.66
C LYS A 75 11.10 -0.36 -3.00
N ASP A 76 12.18 -0.78 -3.64
CA ASP A 76 12.61 -0.22 -4.93
C ASP A 76 11.53 -0.43 -6.01
N ALA A 77 10.99 -1.65 -6.12
CA ALA A 77 9.91 -1.96 -7.06
C ALA A 77 8.59 -1.23 -6.75
N LEU A 78 8.37 -0.85 -5.49
CA LEU A 78 7.20 -0.07 -5.08
C LEU A 78 7.36 1.41 -5.41
N GLU A 79 8.55 1.98 -5.19
CA GLU A 79 8.86 3.37 -5.56
C GLU A 79 8.72 3.58 -7.06
N ASP A 80 9.32 2.71 -7.89
CA ASP A 80 9.22 2.76 -9.35
C ASP A 80 7.76 2.82 -9.84
N LYS A 81 6.87 2.04 -9.22
CA LYS A 81 5.43 2.01 -9.59
C LYS A 81 4.64 3.18 -9.02
N LEU A 82 5.05 3.76 -7.89
CA LEU A 82 4.42 4.95 -7.32
C LEU A 82 4.67 6.20 -8.16
N PHE A 83 5.84 6.31 -8.79
CA PHE A 83 6.15 7.38 -9.74
C PHE A 83 5.26 7.31 -10.99
N LEU A 84 4.96 6.11 -11.49
CA LEU A 84 4.08 5.92 -12.66
C LEU A 84 2.60 6.27 -12.42
N SER A 85 2.13 6.32 -11.17
CA SER A 85 0.74 6.67 -10.86
C SER A 85 0.50 8.16 -10.57
N ARG A 86 1.54 9.00 -10.60
CA ARG A 86 1.45 10.47 -10.43
C ARG A 86 1.50 11.28 -11.73
N LYS A 87 1.74 10.64 -12.87
CA LYS A 87 1.69 11.25 -14.20
C LYS A 87 0.30 11.03 -14.81
#